data_AF-A0A6G0LAA9-F1
#
_entry.id   AF-A0A6G0LAA9-F1
#
_cell.length_a   1.000
_cell.length_b   1.000
_cell.length_c   1.000
_cell.angle_alpha   90.00
_cell.angle_beta   90.00
_cell.angle_gamma   90.00
#
_symmetry.space_group_name_H-M   'P 1'
#
loop_
_entity.id
_entity.type
_entity.pdbx_description
1 polymer ?
#
loop_
_entity_poly.entity_id
_entity_poly.type
_entity_poly.pdbx_seq_one_letter_code
_entity_poly.pdbx_strand_id
1 'polypeptide(L)'
;MPVHEVEDRLARSISKLRPVIAKAVNKCMEGIAIEVGQKLGKEMGTLFALMFDGWSHAGIHYVALSAVNETDDKLRVPPLGLSPLEDDSQTADARIKLFGNILDVYHKTNDMFLEPYDNLLDKVDNLMVELRHENNHAELKKHTELVPVKRNVTRWSSTFTMVQRYIRIRAEFEKVDAVEEMVPTGGKHRKLVALFEHL
;
A
#
# COMPACT_ATOMS: atom_id res chain seq x y z
N MET A 1 9.46 32.15 13.42
CA MET A 1 8.27 31.43 12.94
C MET A 1 8.10 31.77 11.47
N PRO A 2 7.91 30.79 10.58
CA PRO A 2 7.64 31.06 9.17
C PRO A 2 6.36 31.90 8.99
N VAL A 3 6.28 32.70 7.92
CA VAL A 3 5.12 33.56 7.66
C VAL A 3 3.82 32.75 7.46
N HIS A 4 3.91 31.58 6.82
CA HIS A 4 2.75 30.71 6.59
C HIS A 4 2.08 30.23 7.89
N GLU A 5 2.86 30.00 8.94
CA GLU A 5 2.35 29.57 10.25
C GLU A 5 1.52 30.68 10.92
N VAL A 6 1.86 31.95 10.68
CA VAL A 6 1.13 33.10 11.25
C VAL A 6 -0.24 33.28 10.58
N GLU A 7 -0.34 32.94 9.29
CA GLU A 7 -1.57 33.06 8.51
C GLU A 7 -2.52 31.87 8.73
N ASP A 8 -1.98 30.72 9.13
CA ASP A 8 -2.76 29.51 9.40
C ASP A 8 -3.84 29.76 10.48
N ARG A 9 -5.05 29.29 10.19
CA ARG A 9 -6.21 29.52 11.07
C ARG A 9 -6.11 28.72 12.36
N LEU A 10 -5.56 27.51 12.30
CA LEU A 10 -5.40 26.65 13.47
C LEU A 10 -4.33 27.24 14.39
N ALA A 11 -3.18 27.64 13.86
CA ALA A 11 -2.11 28.31 14.61
C ALA A 11 -2.59 29.59 15.31
N ARG A 12 -3.38 30.43 14.61
CA ARG A 12 -4.02 31.63 15.21
C ARG A 12 -5.07 31.31 16.26
N SER A 13 -5.70 30.14 16.20
CA SER A 13 -6.63 29.69 17.24
C SER A 13 -5.88 29.19 18.47
N ILE A 14 -4.82 28.39 18.25
CA ILE A 14 -3.97 27.84 19.32
C ILE A 14 -3.25 28.95 20.09
N SER A 15 -2.84 30.04 19.42
CA SER A 15 -2.18 31.17 20.07
C SER A 15 -3.04 31.89 21.13
N LYS A 16 -4.37 31.68 21.13
CA LYS A 16 -5.30 32.22 22.14
C LYS A 16 -5.42 31.34 23.38
N LEU A 17 -4.86 30.13 23.36
CA LEU A 17 -4.91 29.21 24.50
C LEU A 17 -3.98 29.68 25.62
N ARG A 18 -4.28 29.24 26.85
CA ARG A 18 -3.38 29.49 27.98
C ARG A 18 -2.05 28.75 27.76
N PRO A 19 -0.89 29.37 28.07
CA PRO A 19 0.40 28.71 27.92
C PRO A 19 0.47 27.38 28.69
N VAL A 20 1.05 26.37 28.06
CA VAL A 20 1.30 25.05 28.63
C VAL A 20 2.79 24.74 28.52
N ILE A 21 3.37 24.09 29.53
CA ILE A 21 4.77 23.69 29.49
C ILE A 21 5.00 22.59 28.44
N ALA A 22 6.12 22.64 27.72
CA ALA A 22 6.46 21.67 26.68
C ALA A 22 6.39 20.22 27.18
N LYS A 23 6.82 19.95 28.42
CA LYS A 23 6.75 18.62 29.04
C LYS A 23 5.31 18.07 29.11
N ALA A 24 4.32 18.91 29.40
CA ALA A 24 2.94 18.50 29.46
C ALA A 24 2.37 18.24 28.06
N VAL A 25 2.73 19.09 27.08
CA VAL A 25 2.37 18.89 25.67
C VAL A 25 2.94 17.57 25.15
N ASN A 26 4.22 17.29 25.38
CA ASN A 26 4.86 16.04 24.95
C ASN A 26 4.16 14.81 25.54
N LYS A 27 3.84 14.83 26.83
CA LYS A 27 3.11 13.74 27.49
C LYS A 27 1.71 13.53 26.89
N CYS A 28 1.02 14.61 26.53
CA CYS A 28 -0.27 14.50 25.82
C CYS A 28 -0.09 13.91 24.41
N MET A 29 0.94 14.35 23.67
CA MET A 29 1.24 13.83 22.34
C MET A 29 1.59 12.34 22.34
N GLU A 30 2.31 11.86 23.36
CA GLU A 30 2.59 10.42 23.56
C GLU A 30 1.28 9.62 23.69
N GLY A 31 0.34 10.10 24.51
CA GLY A 31 -0.97 9.45 24.66
C GLY A 31 -1.79 9.45 23.37
N ILE A 32 -1.82 10.58 22.65
CA ILE A 32 -2.49 10.69 21.35
C ILE A 32 -1.87 9.76 20.32
N ALA A 33 -0.53 9.67 20.28
CA ALA A 33 0.17 8.78 19.35
C ALA A 33 -0.20 7.32 19.58
N ILE A 34 -0.34 6.88 20.84
CA ILE A 34 -0.79 5.52 21.18
C ILE A 34 -2.22 5.29 20.68
N GLU A 35 -3.15 6.20 20.97
CA GLU A 35 -4.56 6.04 20.58
C GLU A 35 -4.75 6.06 19.06
N VAL A 36 -4.07 6.99 18.37
CA VAL A 36 -4.05 7.07 16.91
C VAL A 36 -3.40 5.83 16.31
N GLY A 37 -2.28 5.36 16.87
CA GLY A 37 -1.61 4.14 16.43
C GLY A 37 -2.50 2.91 16.53
N GLN A 38 -3.20 2.73 17.65
CA GLN A 38 -4.16 1.63 17.81
C GLN A 38 -5.33 1.72 16.83
N LYS A 39 -5.85 2.93 16.57
CA LYS A 39 -6.91 3.14 15.59
C LYS A 39 -6.44 2.83 14.17
N LEU A 40 -5.28 3.35 13.77
CA LEU A 40 -4.66 3.08 12.48
C LEU A 40 -4.38 1.59 12.30
N GLY A 41 -3.84 0.92 13.32
CA GLY A 41 -3.58 -0.52 13.27
C GLY A 41 -4.84 -1.36 13.05
N LYS A 42 -5.99 -0.93 13.59
CA LYS A 42 -7.29 -1.56 13.31
C LYS A 42 -7.79 -1.25 11.90
N GLU A 43 -7.75 0.02 11.49
CA GLU A 43 -8.18 0.46 10.14
C GLU A 43 -7.34 -0.18 9.04
N MET A 44 -6.05 -0.39 9.27
CA MET A 44 -5.15 -1.04 8.31
C MET A 44 -5.51 -2.50 8.01
N GLY A 45 -6.34 -3.15 8.82
CA GLY A 45 -6.73 -4.54 8.59
C GLY A 45 -5.53 -5.50 8.62
N THR A 46 -5.74 -6.71 8.13
CA THR A 46 -4.68 -7.73 8.05
C THR A 46 -3.83 -7.59 6.81
N LEU A 47 -4.36 -7.04 5.72
CA LEU A 47 -3.58 -6.78 4.52
C LEU A 47 -3.38 -5.29 4.32
N PHE A 48 -2.14 -4.96 4.09
CA PHE A 48 -1.70 -3.63 3.72
C PHE A 48 -0.37 -3.82 2.99
N ALA A 49 -0.02 -2.86 2.17
CA ALA A 49 1.31 -2.76 1.61
C ALA A 49 2.12 -1.73 2.37
N LEU A 50 3.44 -1.82 2.24
CA LEU A 50 4.35 -0.79 2.70
C LEU A 50 4.82 0.03 1.52
N MET A 51 4.71 1.35 1.63
CA MET A 51 5.36 2.32 0.77
C MET A 51 6.40 3.06 1.59
N PHE A 52 7.62 3.19 1.07
CA PHE A 52 8.66 3.93 1.76
C PHE A 52 9.37 4.90 0.82
N ASP A 53 9.89 5.97 1.39
CA ASP A 53 10.79 6.91 0.72
C ASP A 53 12.05 7.09 1.57
N GLY A 54 13.19 7.22 0.91
CA GLY A 54 14.50 7.33 1.56
C GLY A 54 15.29 8.48 0.96
N TRP A 55 15.69 9.45 1.79
CA TRP A 55 16.48 10.60 1.36
C TRP A 55 17.62 10.89 2.33
N SER A 56 18.56 11.74 1.92
CA SER A 56 19.70 12.13 2.77
C SER A 56 19.72 13.64 2.92
N HIS A 57 19.91 14.13 4.14
CA HIS A 57 20.08 15.55 4.39
C HIS A 57 21.07 15.77 5.52
N ALA A 58 22.07 16.63 5.28
CA ALA A 58 23.09 17.00 6.26
C ALA A 58 23.81 15.80 6.92
N GLY A 59 24.13 14.76 6.12
CA GLY A 59 24.82 13.57 6.61
C GLY A 59 23.93 12.57 7.36
N ILE A 60 22.61 12.75 7.35
CA ILE A 60 21.66 11.82 7.96
C ILE A 60 20.78 11.22 6.85
N HIS A 61 20.68 9.90 6.82
CA HIS A 61 19.76 9.17 5.96
C HIS A 61 18.41 9.05 6.66
N TYR A 62 17.34 9.52 6.03
CA TYR A 62 15.98 9.42 6.55
C TYR A 62 15.21 8.37 5.77
N VAL A 63 14.33 7.66 6.47
CA VAL A 63 13.37 6.75 5.86
C VAL A 63 11.98 7.07 6.40
N ALA A 64 11.07 7.39 5.49
CA ALA A 64 9.64 7.48 5.74
C ALA A 64 8.98 6.15 5.37
N LEU A 65 8.10 5.65 6.23
CA LEU A 65 7.30 4.44 5.99
C LEU A 65 5.82 4.82 6.05
N SER A 66 5.04 4.33 5.10
CA SER A 66 3.58 4.49 5.03
C SER A 66 2.93 3.14 4.75
N ALA A 67 1.74 2.92 5.31
CA ALA A 67 0.90 1.82 4.87
C ALA A 67 0.13 2.24 3.62
N VAL A 68 -0.24 1.27 2.80
CA VAL A 68 -1.17 1.45 1.68
C VAL A 68 -2.25 0.39 1.83
N ASN A 69 -3.49 0.82 1.99
CA ASN A 69 -4.64 -0.07 2.08
C ASN A 69 -5.84 0.57 1.38
N GLU A 70 -6.86 -0.24 1.12
CA GLU A 70 -8.16 0.23 0.67
C GLU A 70 -9.17 0.09 1.80
N THR A 71 -9.94 1.15 2.05
CA THR A 71 -11.05 1.13 3.01
C THR A 71 -12.20 1.89 2.39
N ASP A 72 -13.37 1.25 2.30
CA ASP A 72 -14.59 1.82 1.67
C ASP A 72 -14.36 2.32 0.22
N ASP A 73 -13.77 1.47 -0.62
CA ASP A 73 -13.41 1.77 -2.03
C ASP A 73 -12.49 2.99 -2.21
N LYS A 74 -11.73 3.35 -1.17
CA LYS A 74 -10.78 4.47 -1.18
C LYS A 74 -9.40 4.03 -0.74
N LEU A 75 -8.43 4.29 -1.61
CA LEU A 75 -7.02 4.16 -1.30
C LEU A 75 -6.64 5.11 -0.15
N ARG A 76 -6.12 4.56 0.94
CA ARG A 76 -5.54 5.32 2.04
C ARG A 76 -4.05 5.04 2.12
N VAL A 77 -3.30 6.10 2.43
CA VAL A 77 -1.84 6.06 2.55
C VAL A 77 -1.40 6.72 3.85
N PRO A 78 -1.74 6.17 5.03
CA PRO A 78 -1.35 6.79 6.28
C PRO A 78 0.17 6.66 6.50
N PRO A 79 0.87 7.75 6.88
CA PRO A 79 2.25 7.66 7.31
C PRO A 79 2.35 6.87 8.62
N LEU A 80 3.24 5.90 8.68
CA LEU A 80 3.48 5.07 9.86
C LEU A 80 4.65 5.57 10.70
N GLY A 81 5.66 6.12 10.06
CA GLY A 81 6.83 6.60 10.77
C GLY A 81 7.82 7.31 9.85
N LEU A 82 8.65 8.14 10.48
CA LEU A 82 9.79 8.81 9.87
C LEU A 82 10.95 8.67 10.86
N SER A 83 12.03 8.02 10.44
CA SER A 83 13.21 7.84 11.28
C SER A 83 14.48 8.11 10.50
N PRO A 84 15.50 8.73 11.12
CA PRO A 84 16.85 8.62 10.62
C PRO A 84 17.34 7.15 10.73
N LEU A 85 18.16 6.73 9.78
CA LEU A 85 19.07 5.59 9.89
C LEU A 85 20.42 6.12 10.37
N GLU A 86 20.95 5.49 11.42
CA GLU A 86 22.32 5.76 11.87
C GLU A 86 23.34 5.30 10.81
N ASP A 87 24.46 6.04 10.75
CA ASP A 87 25.35 6.21 9.59
C ASP A 87 26.14 4.94 9.20
N ASP A 88 26.06 3.89 10.01
CA ASP A 88 26.86 2.67 9.91
C ASP A 88 26.10 1.45 9.38
N SER A 89 24.80 1.55 9.09
CA SER A 89 24.08 0.41 8.51
C SER A 89 22.92 0.77 7.58
N GLN A 90 23.20 1.38 6.43
CA GLN A 90 22.24 1.40 5.30
C GLN A 90 21.96 0.01 4.69
N THR A 91 22.23 -1.06 5.44
CA THR A 91 22.05 -2.45 5.03
C THR A 91 20.56 -2.79 4.92
N ALA A 92 20.25 -3.83 4.15
CA ALA A 92 18.89 -4.35 4.07
C ALA A 92 18.37 -4.77 5.46
N ASP A 93 19.22 -5.40 6.28
CA ASP A 93 18.85 -5.87 7.62
C ASP A 93 18.44 -4.75 8.56
N ALA A 94 19.15 -3.62 8.55
CA ALA A 94 18.82 -2.45 9.36
C ALA A 94 17.48 -1.83 8.92
N ARG A 95 17.20 -1.81 7.62
CA ARG A 95 15.91 -1.34 7.08
C ARG A 95 14.76 -2.28 7.46
N ILE A 96 14.96 -3.60 7.36
CA ILE A 96 13.97 -4.61 7.77
C ILE A 96 13.67 -4.46 9.26
N LYS A 97 14.70 -4.30 10.09
CA LYS A 97 14.55 -4.06 11.53
C LYS A 97 13.80 -2.76 11.82
N LEU A 98 14.12 -1.68 11.12
CA LEU A 98 13.40 -0.40 11.25
C LEU A 98 11.92 -0.57 10.92
N PHE A 99 11.59 -1.26 9.82
CA PHE A 99 10.20 -1.48 9.42
C PHE A 99 9.45 -2.32 10.45
N GLY A 100 10.08 -3.37 10.99
CA GLY A 100 9.52 -4.18 12.07
C GLY A 100 9.22 -3.34 13.31
N ASN A 101 10.19 -2.54 13.77
CA ASN A 101 10.01 -1.66 14.93
C ASN A 101 8.85 -0.65 14.73
N ILE A 102 8.72 -0.08 13.53
CA ILE A 102 7.62 0.84 13.24
C ILE A 102 6.28 0.08 13.26
N LEU A 103 6.22 -1.10 12.66
CA LEU A 103 5.00 -1.89 12.57
C LEU A 103 4.53 -2.47 13.91
N ASP A 104 5.46 -2.77 14.82
CA ASP A 104 5.14 -3.23 16.18
C ASP A 104 4.26 -2.22 16.94
N VAL A 105 4.44 -0.91 16.70
CA VAL A 105 3.61 0.16 17.29
C VAL A 105 2.14 -0.01 16.89
N TYR A 106 1.88 -0.55 15.70
CA TYR A 106 0.55 -0.78 15.15
C TYR A 106 0.07 -2.22 15.35
N HIS A 107 0.82 -3.04 16.10
CA HIS A 107 0.60 -4.49 16.25
C HIS A 107 0.55 -5.22 14.90
N LYS A 108 1.47 -4.87 14.00
CA LYS A 108 1.63 -5.47 12.67
C LYS A 108 2.99 -6.12 12.52
N THR A 109 3.07 -7.06 11.61
CA THR A 109 4.29 -7.77 11.23
C THR A 109 4.70 -7.37 9.81
N ASN A 110 5.99 -7.55 9.50
CA ASN A 110 6.55 -7.40 8.16
C ASN A 110 6.18 -8.56 7.22
N ASP A 111 5.01 -9.16 7.41
CA ASP A 111 4.56 -10.27 6.58
C ASP A 111 4.19 -9.71 5.21
N MET A 112 5.07 -9.91 4.22
CA MET A 112 4.76 -9.58 2.84
C MET A 112 3.68 -10.56 2.35
N PHE A 113 2.41 -10.17 2.57
CA PHE A 113 1.26 -11.07 2.44
C PHE A 113 1.04 -11.63 1.03
N LEU A 114 1.79 -11.14 0.03
CA LEU A 114 1.73 -11.62 -1.33
C LEU A 114 2.71 -12.74 -1.68
N GLU A 115 3.74 -13.00 -0.87
CA GLU A 115 4.67 -14.11 -1.16
C GLU A 115 3.95 -15.45 -1.39
N PRO A 116 2.95 -15.84 -0.57
CA PRO A 116 2.21 -17.08 -0.81
C PRO A 116 1.42 -17.09 -2.14
N TYR A 117 1.16 -15.92 -2.71
CA TYR A 117 0.38 -15.70 -3.91
C TYR A 117 1.22 -15.32 -5.13
N ASP A 118 2.53 -15.12 -5.02
CA ASP A 118 3.35 -14.61 -6.13
C ASP A 118 3.25 -15.47 -7.39
N ASN A 119 3.35 -16.79 -7.24
CA ASN A 119 3.16 -17.73 -8.36
C ASN A 119 1.79 -17.61 -9.06
N LEU A 120 0.77 -17.19 -8.31
CA LEU A 120 -0.58 -17.01 -8.82
C LEU A 120 -0.75 -15.61 -9.44
N LEU A 121 -0.14 -14.60 -8.84
CA LEU A 121 -0.09 -13.23 -9.37
C LEU A 121 0.69 -13.17 -10.67
N ASP A 122 1.80 -13.91 -10.80
CA ASP A 122 2.57 -14.00 -12.05
C ASP A 122 1.76 -14.65 -13.18
N LYS A 123 0.91 -15.63 -12.86
CA LYS A 123 0.00 -16.22 -13.87
C LYS A 123 -1.03 -15.21 -14.36
N VAL A 124 -1.59 -14.41 -13.45
CA VAL A 124 -2.51 -13.35 -13.83
C VAL A 124 -1.79 -12.25 -14.62
N ASP A 125 -0.56 -11.89 -14.24
CA ASP A 125 0.23 -10.90 -14.96
C ASP A 125 0.53 -11.34 -16.40
N ASN A 126 0.95 -12.59 -16.58
CA ASN A 126 1.18 -13.16 -17.91
C ASN A 126 -0.10 -13.18 -18.75
N LEU A 127 -1.22 -13.62 -18.17
CA LEU A 127 -2.52 -13.55 -18.86
C LEU A 127 -2.88 -12.10 -19.27
N MET A 128 -2.67 -11.15 -18.37
CA MET A 128 -2.94 -9.73 -18.64
C MET A 128 -2.02 -9.14 -19.72
N VAL A 129 -0.78 -9.62 -19.82
CA VAL A 129 0.13 -9.27 -20.91
C VAL A 129 -0.37 -9.84 -22.24
N GLU A 130 -0.74 -11.12 -22.25
CA GLU A 130 -1.19 -11.80 -23.47
C GLU A 130 -2.48 -11.18 -24.04
N LEU A 131 -3.40 -10.78 -23.17
CA LEU A 131 -4.63 -10.08 -23.56
C LEU A 131 -4.39 -8.68 -24.15
N ARG A 132 -3.17 -8.11 -24.01
CA ARG A 132 -2.80 -6.82 -24.60
C ARG A 132 -2.22 -6.93 -26.01
N HIS A 133 -1.93 -8.14 -26.50
CA HIS A 133 -1.55 -8.33 -27.90
C HIS A 133 -2.71 -7.91 -28.81
N GLU A 134 -2.39 -7.28 -29.95
CA GLU A 134 -3.37 -6.56 -30.79
C GLU A 134 -4.60 -7.39 -31.15
N ASN A 135 -4.41 -8.65 -31.57
CA ASN A 135 -5.49 -9.55 -31.95
C ASN A 135 -6.37 -9.93 -30.74
N ASN A 136 -5.75 -10.32 -29.63
CA ASN A 136 -6.45 -10.71 -28.41
C ASN A 136 -7.21 -9.53 -27.80
N HIS A 137 -6.57 -8.35 -27.79
CA HIS A 137 -7.18 -7.11 -27.31
C HIS A 137 -8.35 -6.67 -28.18
N ALA A 138 -8.22 -6.79 -29.51
CA ALA A 138 -9.31 -6.49 -30.44
C ALA A 138 -10.51 -7.41 -30.22
N GLU A 139 -10.26 -8.70 -29.94
CA GLU A 139 -11.33 -9.66 -29.61
C GLU A 139 -11.98 -9.34 -28.26
N LEU A 140 -11.18 -9.16 -27.21
CA LEU A 140 -11.67 -8.82 -25.87
C LEU A 140 -12.52 -7.55 -25.89
N LYS A 141 -12.13 -6.54 -26.69
CA LYS A 141 -12.84 -5.27 -26.81
C LYS A 141 -14.27 -5.42 -27.36
N LYS A 142 -14.58 -6.51 -28.06
CA LYS A 142 -15.96 -6.80 -28.52
C LYS A 142 -16.89 -7.19 -27.36
N HIS A 143 -16.32 -7.59 -26.22
CA HIS A 143 -17.05 -8.12 -25.08
C HIS A 143 -16.97 -7.23 -23.83
N THR A 144 -15.98 -6.35 -23.75
CA THR A 144 -15.84 -5.40 -22.64
C THR A 144 -15.16 -4.11 -23.05
N GLU A 145 -15.53 -3.00 -22.40
CA GLU A 145 -14.85 -1.70 -22.52
C GLU A 145 -13.60 -1.61 -21.61
N LEU A 146 -13.46 -2.55 -20.67
CA LEU A 146 -12.39 -2.53 -19.68
C LEU A 146 -11.12 -3.17 -20.23
N VAL A 147 -10.00 -2.45 -20.13
CA VAL A 147 -8.71 -2.93 -20.64
C VAL A 147 -7.95 -3.77 -19.61
N PRO A 148 -7.18 -4.79 -20.05
CA PRO A 148 -6.25 -5.51 -19.19
C PRO A 148 -5.22 -4.57 -18.55
N VAL A 149 -4.84 -4.85 -17.30
CA VAL A 149 -3.85 -4.06 -16.54
C VAL A 149 -2.72 -4.97 -16.09
N LYS A 150 -1.47 -4.58 -16.38
CA LYS A 150 -0.26 -5.30 -15.98
C LYS A 150 0.17 -4.93 -14.55
N ARG A 151 0.74 -5.87 -13.81
CA ARG A 151 1.47 -5.65 -12.57
C ARG A 151 2.81 -4.96 -12.84
N ASN A 152 3.12 -3.96 -12.04
CA ASN A 152 4.46 -3.43 -11.84
C ASN A 152 4.91 -3.89 -10.44
N VAL A 153 5.87 -4.81 -10.40
CA VAL A 153 6.38 -5.44 -9.16
C VAL A 153 6.84 -4.40 -8.14
N THR A 154 7.45 -3.30 -8.60
CA THR A 154 7.94 -2.22 -7.75
C THR A 154 6.83 -1.30 -7.23
N ARG A 155 5.62 -1.37 -7.81
CA ARG A 155 4.48 -0.51 -7.47
C ARG A 155 3.26 -1.34 -7.08
N TRP A 156 3.12 -1.63 -5.80
CA TRP A 156 2.10 -2.54 -5.26
C TRP A 156 0.65 -2.26 -5.68
N SER A 157 0.26 -1.00 -5.80
CA SER A 157 -1.10 -0.63 -6.23
C SER A 157 -1.48 -1.21 -7.60
N SER A 158 -0.48 -1.53 -8.43
CA SER A 158 -0.67 -2.21 -9.70
C SER A 158 -1.11 -3.67 -9.54
N THR A 159 -0.62 -4.38 -8.52
CA THR A 159 -1.05 -5.76 -8.22
C THR A 159 -2.52 -5.77 -7.85
N PHE A 160 -2.93 -4.86 -6.97
CA PHE A 160 -4.34 -4.67 -6.63
C PHE A 160 -5.18 -4.36 -7.86
N THR A 161 -4.79 -3.34 -8.64
CA THR A 161 -5.52 -2.91 -9.84
C THR A 161 -5.63 -4.04 -10.86
N MET A 162 -4.57 -4.85 -11.02
CA MET A 162 -4.55 -6.02 -11.89
C MET A 162 -5.53 -7.09 -11.41
N VAL A 163 -5.48 -7.48 -10.13
CA VAL A 163 -6.37 -8.52 -9.58
C VAL A 163 -7.83 -8.06 -9.62
N GLN A 164 -8.11 -6.80 -9.27
CA GLN A 164 -9.44 -6.22 -9.41
C GLN A 164 -9.93 -6.31 -10.86
N ARG A 165 -9.09 -5.89 -11.81
CA ARG A 165 -9.43 -5.94 -13.24
C ARG A 165 -9.71 -7.38 -13.65
N TYR A 166 -8.82 -8.30 -13.31
CA TYR A 166 -8.95 -9.73 -13.59
C TYR A 166 -10.31 -10.28 -13.12
N ILE A 167 -10.70 -10.00 -11.87
CA ILE A 167 -11.97 -10.47 -11.31
C ILE A 167 -13.16 -9.90 -12.09
N ARG A 168 -13.14 -8.60 -12.41
CA ARG A 168 -14.26 -7.93 -13.11
C ARG A 168 -14.50 -8.43 -14.53
N ILE A 169 -13.46 -8.80 -15.27
CA ILE A 169 -13.57 -9.23 -16.68
C ILE A 169 -13.25 -10.70 -16.92
N ARG A 170 -13.12 -11.51 -15.86
CA ARG A 170 -12.78 -12.94 -15.97
C ARG A 170 -13.67 -13.69 -16.97
N ALA A 171 -14.98 -13.47 -16.89
CA ALA A 171 -15.97 -14.17 -17.72
C ALA A 171 -15.80 -13.89 -19.22
N GLU A 172 -15.12 -12.80 -19.57
CA GLU A 172 -14.89 -12.41 -20.96
C GLU A 172 -13.64 -13.06 -21.55
N PHE A 173 -12.72 -13.56 -20.71
CA PHE A 173 -11.47 -14.20 -21.17
C PHE A 173 -11.73 -15.56 -21.84
N GLU A 174 -12.77 -16.27 -21.40
CA GLU A 174 -13.18 -17.56 -21.98
C GLU A 174 -13.68 -17.40 -23.43
N LYS A 175 -13.90 -16.16 -23.91
CA LYS A 175 -14.29 -15.86 -25.30
C LYS A 175 -13.10 -15.58 -26.21
N VAL A 176 -11.88 -15.56 -25.67
CA VAL A 176 -10.63 -15.32 -26.42
C VAL A 176 -9.85 -16.64 -26.45
N ASP A 177 -10.06 -17.43 -27.51
CA ASP A 177 -9.50 -18.79 -27.68
C ASP A 177 -7.99 -18.86 -27.36
N ALA A 178 -7.24 -17.83 -27.73
CA ALA A 178 -5.77 -17.78 -27.56
C ALA A 178 -5.30 -17.79 -26.09
N VAL A 179 -6.17 -17.40 -25.13
CA VAL A 179 -5.80 -17.30 -23.72
C VAL A 179 -6.62 -18.20 -22.80
N GLU A 180 -7.53 -19.01 -23.34
CA GLU A 180 -8.43 -19.87 -22.58
C GLU A 180 -7.66 -20.78 -21.61
N GLU A 181 -6.60 -21.42 -22.08
CA GLU A 181 -5.74 -22.30 -21.27
C GLU A 181 -4.96 -21.56 -20.17
N MET A 182 -4.75 -20.25 -20.34
CA MET A 182 -4.04 -19.40 -19.38
C MET A 182 -4.95 -18.90 -18.25
N VAL A 183 -6.28 -18.99 -18.42
CA VAL A 183 -7.23 -18.52 -17.41
C VAL A 183 -7.08 -19.34 -16.13
N PRO A 184 -6.85 -18.70 -14.97
CA PRO A 184 -6.78 -19.43 -13.70
C PRO A 184 -8.05 -20.25 -13.44
N THR A 185 -7.85 -21.53 -13.14
CA THR A 185 -8.92 -22.49 -12.83
C THR A 185 -9.79 -22.01 -11.65
N GLY A 186 -11.01 -22.53 -11.52
CA GLY A 186 -11.95 -22.09 -10.47
C GLY A 186 -11.40 -22.15 -9.03
N GLY A 187 -10.53 -23.12 -8.72
CA GLY A 187 -9.84 -23.17 -7.43
C GLY A 187 -8.84 -22.03 -7.23
N LYS A 188 -8.06 -21.70 -8.26
CA LYS A 188 -7.11 -20.58 -8.26
C LYS A 188 -7.83 -19.23 -8.25
N HIS A 189 -8.92 -19.11 -9.00
CA HIS A 189 -9.77 -17.92 -9.01
C HIS A 189 -10.32 -17.63 -7.61
N ARG A 190 -10.85 -18.63 -6.90
CA ARG A 190 -11.32 -18.45 -5.51
C ARG A 190 -10.22 -17.95 -4.56
N LYS A 191 -8.97 -18.40 -4.75
CA LYS A 191 -7.84 -17.87 -3.98
C LYS A 191 -7.53 -16.42 -4.32
N LEU A 192 -7.65 -16.01 -5.59
CA LEU A 192 -7.49 -14.61 -6.01
C LEU A 192 -8.63 -13.73 -5.51
N VAL A 193 -9.87 -14.23 -5.47
CA VAL A 193 -11.00 -13.52 -4.89
C VAL A 193 -10.82 -13.36 -3.38
N ALA A 194 -10.45 -14.42 -2.67
CA ALA A 194 -10.14 -14.33 -1.24
C ALA A 194 -8.97 -13.35 -0.98
N LEU A 195 -7.92 -13.40 -1.81
CA LEU A 195 -6.84 -12.43 -1.74
C LEU A 195 -7.37 -11.01 -1.97
N PHE A 196 -8.23 -10.79 -2.95
CA PHE A 196 -8.82 -9.49 -3.28
C PHE A 196 -9.77 -8.96 -2.19
N GLU A 197 -10.58 -9.82 -1.57
CA GLU A 197 -11.44 -9.45 -0.43
C GLU A 197 -10.64 -9.03 0.79
N HIS A 198 -9.39 -9.47 0.85
CA HIS A 198 -8.47 -9.12 1.91
C HIS A 198 -7.58 -7.92 1.55
N LEU A 199 -7.30 -7.64 0.26
CA LEU A 199 -6.39 -6.58 -0.23
C LEU A 199 -7.03 -5.19 -0.18
#